data_AF-A0A3N6MTF6-F1
#
_entry.id   AF-A0A3N6MTF6-F1
#
_cell.length_a   1.000
_cell.length_b   1.000
_cell.length_c   1.000
_cell.angle_alpha   90.00
_cell.angle_beta   90.00
_cell.angle_gamma   90.00
#
_symmetry.space_group_name_H-M   'P 1'
#
loop_
_entity.id
_entity.type
_entity.pdbx_description
1 polymer ?
#
loop_
_entity_poly.entity_id
_entity_poly.type
_entity_poly.pdbx_seq_one_letter_code
_entity_poly.pdbx_strand_id
1 'polypeptide(L)'
;MSSSTRDPEVVRVSQKGQATIPKTLRKKFGIDTPGEVFIYEEDERIIVEPVPSLEELGGIHADTDHEHGDVLDRVRELKHEERRREDARADRLRPADSEDE
;
A
#
# COMPACT_ATOMS: atom_id res chain seq x y z
N MET A 1 -5.13 -30.18 -14.34
CA MET A 1 -6.10 -29.44 -15.18
C MET A 1 -5.69 -27.97 -15.15
N SER A 2 -4.83 -27.53 -16.07
CA SER A 2 -4.42 -26.12 -16.21
C SER A 2 -5.32 -25.50 -17.28
N SER A 3 -6.31 -24.70 -16.87
CA SER A 3 -7.11 -23.93 -17.81
C SER A 3 -6.31 -22.70 -18.21
N SER A 4 -5.48 -22.83 -19.24
CA SER A 4 -4.96 -21.65 -19.93
C SER A 4 -6.13 -21.01 -20.67
N THR A 5 -6.66 -19.89 -20.15
CA THR A 5 -7.66 -19.05 -20.80
C THR A 5 -7.08 -18.49 -22.11
N ARG A 6 -7.18 -19.23 -23.22
CA ARG A 6 -6.67 -18.81 -24.54
C ARG A 6 -7.78 -18.54 -25.56
N ASP A 7 -9.04 -18.80 -25.21
CA ASP A 7 -10.16 -18.51 -26.09
C ASP A 7 -10.76 -17.12 -25.79
N PRO A 8 -10.87 -16.24 -26.81
CA PRO A 8 -11.48 -14.92 -26.63
C PRO A 8 -12.99 -15.06 -26.35
N GLU A 9 -13.47 -14.33 -25.34
CA GLU A 9 -14.89 -14.22 -25.03
C GLU A 9 -15.48 -13.00 -25.75
N VAL A 10 -16.54 -13.21 -26.55
CA VAL A 10 -17.22 -12.11 -27.25
C VAL A 10 -18.13 -11.38 -26.28
N VAL A 11 -17.79 -10.12 -25.97
CA VAL A 11 -18.63 -9.22 -25.18
C VAL A 11 -19.33 -8.20 -26.08
N ARG A 12 -20.55 -7.80 -25.71
CA ARG A 12 -21.28 -6.74 -26.41
C ARG A 12 -20.88 -5.38 -25.87
N VAL A 13 -20.71 -4.43 -26.78
CA VAL A 13 -20.54 -3.01 -26.45
C VAL A 13 -21.91 -2.34 -26.50
N SER A 14 -22.25 -1.61 -25.44
CA SER A 14 -23.50 -0.85 -25.39
C SER A 14 -23.49 0.33 -26.36
N GLN A 15 -24.64 0.93 -26.63
CA GLN A 15 -24.72 2.16 -27.44
C GLN A 15 -23.92 3.33 -26.86
N LYS A 16 -23.63 3.28 -25.56
CA LYS A 16 -22.81 4.29 -24.85
C LYS A 16 -21.32 3.93 -24.83
N GLY A 17 -20.91 2.87 -25.53
CA GLY A 17 -19.51 2.44 -25.58
C GLY A 17 -19.05 1.62 -24.37
N GLN A 18 -19.97 1.12 -23.53
CA GLN A 18 -19.60 0.33 -22.36
C GLN A 18 -19.45 -1.15 -22.71
N ALA A 19 -18.37 -1.78 -22.25
CA ALA A 19 -18.17 -3.22 -22.30
C ALA A 19 -18.00 -3.77 -20.87
N THR A 20 -18.65 -4.88 -20.57
CA THR A 20 -18.56 -5.50 -19.25
C THR A 20 -17.42 -6.51 -19.22
N ILE A 21 -16.49 -6.36 -18.29
CA ILE A 21 -15.42 -7.33 -18.04
C ILE A 21 -16.04 -8.60 -17.43
N PRO A 22 -15.90 -9.80 -18.03
CA PRO A 22 -16.41 -11.06 -17.49
C PRO A 22 -15.92 -11.34 -16.05
N LYS A 23 -16.78 -11.97 -15.23
CA LYS A 23 -16.49 -12.27 -13.81
C LYS A 23 -15.22 -13.08 -13.61
N THR A 24 -14.92 -13.99 -14.53
CA THR A 24 -13.71 -14.83 -14.55
C THR A 24 -12.46 -13.98 -14.65
N LEU A 25 -12.42 -13.00 -15.56
CA LEU A 25 -11.31 -12.07 -15.73
C LEU A 25 -11.19 -11.12 -14.55
N ARG A 26 -12.30 -10.54 -14.07
CA ARG A 26 -12.28 -9.66 -12.89
C ARG A 26 -11.63 -10.32 -11.69
N LYS A 27 -12.06 -11.55 -11.37
CA LYS A 27 -11.48 -12.34 -10.26
C LYS A 27 -10.01 -12.67 -10.46
N LYS A 28 -9.61 -12.99 -11.70
CA LYS A 28 -8.23 -13.35 -12.04
C LYS A 28 -7.27 -12.18 -11.87
N PHE A 29 -7.72 -10.97 -12.21
CA PHE A 29 -6.90 -9.75 -12.20
C PHE A 29 -7.21 -8.83 -11.00
N GLY A 30 -7.94 -9.29 -9.99
CA GLY A 30 -8.22 -8.50 -8.78
C GLY A 30 -9.04 -7.23 -9.02
N ILE A 31 -9.88 -7.20 -10.07
CA ILE A 31 -10.70 -6.03 -10.38
C ILE A 31 -12.00 -6.10 -9.56
N ASP A 32 -12.00 -5.42 -8.42
CA ASP A 32 -13.18 -5.30 -7.56
C ASP A 32 -14.24 -4.36 -8.13
N THR A 33 -15.47 -4.49 -7.61
CA THR A 33 -16.60 -3.65 -8.02
C THR A 33 -17.27 -3.03 -6.81
N PRO A 34 -17.45 -1.69 -6.76
CA PRO A 34 -16.96 -0.70 -7.72
C PRO A 34 -15.43 -0.58 -7.68
N GLY A 35 -14.79 -0.37 -8.82
CA GLY A 35 -13.33 -0.27 -8.94
C GLY A 35 -12.93 0.45 -10.22
N GLU A 36 -11.64 0.77 -10.33
CA GLU A 36 -11.05 1.55 -11.43
C GLU A 36 -10.01 0.71 -12.19
N VAL A 37 -9.85 0.99 -13.48
CA VAL A 37 -8.90 0.33 -14.37
C VAL A 37 -8.22 1.35 -15.28
N PHE A 38 -6.95 1.14 -15.59
CA PHE A 38 -6.27 1.82 -16.69
C PHE A 38 -6.73 1.22 -18.02
N ILE A 39 -6.98 2.08 -19.00
CA ILE A 39 -7.31 1.69 -20.37
C ILE A 39 -6.37 2.45 -21.31
N TYR A 40 -5.57 1.72 -22.08
CA TYR A 40 -4.63 2.29 -23.06
C TYR A 40 -4.48 1.37 -24.27
N GLU A 41 -3.85 1.88 -25.33
CA GLU A 41 -3.57 1.15 -26.56
C GLU A 41 -2.12 0.66 -26.59
N GLU A 42 -1.92 -0.60 -26.97
CA GLU A 42 -0.62 -1.22 -27.22
C GLU A 42 -0.76 -2.26 -28.34
N ASP A 43 0.11 -2.24 -29.34
CA ASP A 43 0.12 -3.21 -30.47
C ASP A 43 -1.27 -3.43 -31.12
N GLU A 44 -1.99 -2.34 -31.42
CA GLU A 44 -3.35 -2.35 -32.00
C GLU A 44 -4.39 -3.08 -31.13
N ARG A 45 -4.14 -3.17 -29.81
CA ARG A 45 -5.03 -3.79 -28.82
C ARG A 45 -5.37 -2.79 -27.72
N ILE A 46 -6.56 -2.94 -27.17
CA ILE A 46 -6.96 -2.25 -25.95
C ILE A 46 -6.49 -3.09 -24.77
N ILE A 47 -5.61 -2.53 -23.95
CA ILE A 47 -5.15 -3.11 -22.70
C ILE A 47 -6.00 -2.56 -21.56
N VAL A 48 -6.39 -3.44 -20.64
CA VAL A 48 -7.12 -3.10 -19.41
C VAL A 48 -6.34 -3.63 -18.23
N GLU A 49 -5.88 -2.73 -17.36
CA GLU A 49 -5.04 -3.04 -16.21
C GLU A 49 -5.70 -2.54 -14.91
N PRO A 50 -5.71 -3.33 -13.82
CA PRO A 50 -6.23 -2.86 -12.53
C PRO A 50 -5.44 -1.65 -12.03
N VAL A 51 -6.13 -0.67 -11.44
CA VAL A 51 -5.46 0.40 -10.69
C VAL A 51 -5.06 -0.18 -9.33
N PRO A 52 -3.76 -0.22 -8.98
CA PRO A 52 -3.32 -0.73 -7.69
C PRO A 52 -3.83 0.19 -6.56
N SER A 53 -4.28 -0.41 -5.47
CA SER A 53 -4.70 0.30 -4.27
C SER A 53 -3.51 0.98 -3.58
N LEU A 54 -3.78 1.98 -2.73
CA LEU A 54 -2.73 2.62 -1.93
C LEU A 54 -2.01 1.64 -0.99
N GLU A 55 -2.68 0.56 -0.60
CA GLU A 55 -2.11 -0.53 0.21
C GLU A 55 -1.12 -1.38 -0.60
N GLU A 56 -1.40 -1.62 -1.89
CA GLU A 56 -0.50 -2.33 -2.82
C GLU A 56 0.63 -1.45 -3.36
N LEU A 57 0.38 -0.14 -3.46
CA LEU A 57 1.36 0.89 -3.81
C LEU A 57 2.30 1.23 -2.65
N GLY A 58 2.34 0.39 -1.60
CA GLY A 58 3.21 0.54 -0.45
C GLY A 58 4.54 1.13 -0.91
N GLY A 59 4.82 2.35 -0.46
CA GLY A 59 5.87 3.16 -1.07
C GLY A 59 7.26 2.55 -0.83
N ILE A 60 8.26 3.41 -0.68
CA ILE A 60 9.65 3.07 -0.26
C ILE A 60 9.80 2.17 1.00
N HIS A 61 8.71 1.69 1.62
CA HIS A 61 8.68 0.79 2.78
C HIS A 61 7.93 -0.53 2.53
N ALA A 62 7.54 -0.87 1.29
CA ALA A 62 6.86 -2.14 0.95
C ALA A 62 7.78 -3.38 0.94
N ASP A 63 8.92 -3.35 1.63
CA ASP A 63 9.62 -4.60 1.91
C ASP A 63 8.77 -5.42 2.88
N THR A 64 8.36 -6.58 2.37
CA THR A 64 7.19 -7.40 2.75
C THR A 64 7.33 -8.14 4.09
N ASP A 65 8.24 -7.71 4.96
CA ASP A 65 8.58 -8.42 6.21
C ASP A 65 8.13 -7.71 7.49
N HIS A 66 7.43 -6.58 7.39
CA HIS A 66 6.97 -5.83 8.55
C HIS A 66 5.46 -5.98 8.72
N GLU A 67 5.03 -6.55 9.84
CA GLU A 67 3.63 -6.59 10.24
C GLU A 67 3.07 -5.17 10.37
N HIS A 68 1.77 -5.05 10.14
CA HIS A 68 1.08 -3.78 10.18
C HIS A 68 1.21 -3.15 11.57
N GLY A 69 2.08 -2.13 11.70
CA GLY A 69 2.33 -1.46 12.98
C GLY A 69 3.78 -1.47 13.43
N ASP A 70 4.62 -2.36 12.90
CA ASP A 70 6.02 -2.53 13.33
C ASP A 70 6.84 -1.25 13.21
N VAL A 71 6.64 -0.51 12.11
CA VAL A 71 7.32 0.78 11.89
C VAL A 71 6.88 1.82 12.92
N LEU A 72 5.59 1.86 13.26
CA LEU A 72 5.07 2.79 14.25
C LEU A 72 5.59 2.46 15.65
N ASP A 73 5.67 1.18 16.00
CA ASP A 73 6.20 0.74 17.27
C ASP A 73 7.71 0.98 17.38
N ARG A 74 8.45 0.80 16.28
CA ARG A 74 9.87 1.17 16.23
C ARG A 74 10.10 2.67 16.42
N VAL A 75 9.28 3.51 15.79
CA VAL A 75 9.34 4.97 15.98
C VAL A 75 9.00 5.37 17.42
N ARG A 76 8.03 4.70 18.05
CA ARG A 76 7.71 4.92 19.47
C ARG A 76 8.88 4.55 20.37
N GLU A 77 9.48 3.39 20.16
CA GLU A 77 10.64 2.91 20.92
C GLU A 77 11.81 3.90 20.83
N LEU A 78 12.16 4.35 19.62
CA LEU A 78 13.23 5.33 19.41
C LEU A 78 12.95 6.66 20.15
N LYS A 79 11.71 7.16 20.10
CA LYS A 79 11.31 8.36 20.85
C LYS A 79 11.36 8.17 22.37
N HIS A 80 11.10 6.96 22.87
CA HIS A 80 11.22 6.64 24.28
C HIS A 80 12.69 6.58 24.72
N GLU A 81 13.57 5.98 23.92
CA GLU A 81 15.00 5.98 24.19
C GLU A 81 15.60 7.39 24.18
N GLU A 82 15.23 8.21 23.19
CA GLU A 82 15.70 9.59 23.08
C GLU A 82 15.30 10.41 24.31
N ARG A 83 14.03 10.35 24.72
CA ARG A 83 13.57 10.99 25.95
C ARG A 83 14.35 10.55 27.18
N ARG A 84 14.59 9.24 27.35
CA ARG A 84 15.41 8.76 28.48
C ARG A 84 16.84 9.30 28.47
N ARG A 85 17.44 9.45 27.28
CA ARG A 85 18.77 10.06 27.15
C ARG A 85 18.75 11.55 27.48
N GLU A 86 17.71 12.25 27.05
CA GLU A 86 17.52 13.67 27.37
C GLU A 86 17.29 13.89 28.86
N ASP A 87 16.43 13.12 29.50
CA ASP A 87 16.16 13.19 30.94
C ASP A 87 17.43 12.91 31.76
N ALA A 88 18.20 11.87 31.40
CA ALA A 88 19.47 11.56 32.06
C ALA A 88 20.53 12.66 31.87
N ARG A 89 20.51 13.35 30.72
CA ARG A 89 21.36 14.52 30.49
C ARG A 89 20.89 15.71 31.32
N ALA A 90 19.57 15.94 31.37
CA ALA A 90 18.97 17.01 32.15
C ALA A 90 19.28 16.83 33.64
N ASP A 91 19.13 15.63 34.20
CA ASP A 91 19.44 15.34 35.60
C ASP A 91 20.93 15.52 35.93
N ARG A 92 21.84 15.19 35.00
CA ARG A 92 23.27 15.45 35.17
C ARG A 92 23.61 16.95 35.13
N LEU A 93 22.82 17.72 34.39
CA LEU A 93 22.96 19.17 34.25
C LEU A 93 22.16 19.95 35.29
N ARG A 94 21.32 19.28 36.11
CA ARG A 94 20.70 19.91 37.27
C ARG A 94 21.84 20.29 38.23
N PRO A 95 22.07 21.58 38.47
CA PRO A 95 22.94 21.95 39.57
C PRO A 95 22.38 21.29 40.84
N ALA A 96 23.25 20.69 41.66
CA ALA A 96 22.86 20.41 43.03
C ALA A 96 22.37 21.75 43.58
N ASP A 97 21.10 21.82 43.98
CA ASP A 97 20.59 22.98 44.68
C ASP A 97 21.66 23.35 45.71
N SER A 98 22.20 24.56 45.57
CA SER A 98 23.03 25.18 46.58
C SER A 98 22.13 25.35 47.80
N GLU A 99 21.99 24.27 48.58
CA GLU A 99 21.87 24.37 50.01
C GLU A 99 23.18 25.02 50.44
N ASP A 100 23.18 26.35 50.59
CA ASP A 100 23.90 27.02 51.66
C ASP A 100 23.46 28.50 51.72
N GLU A 101 22.94 28.83 52.91
CA GLU A 101 22.66 30.14 53.55
C GLU A 101 21.32 30.86 53.29
#